data_AF-H4F2F5-F1
#
_entry.id   AF-H4F2F5-F1
#
_cell.length_a   1.000
_cell.length_b   1.000
_cell.length_c   1.000
_cell.angle_alpha   90.00
_cell.angle_beta   90.00
_cell.angle_gamma   90.00
#
_symmetry.space_group_name_H-M   'P 1'
#
loop_
_entity.id
_entity.type
_entity.pdbx_description
1 polymer ?
#
loop_
_entity_poly.entity_id
_entity_poly.type
_entity_poly.pdbx_seq_one_letter_code
_entity_poly.pdbx_strand_id
1 'polypeptide(L)'
;MRKFLMTTAAMALALGVTHGGARAAEGVEVLHWWTSGGEAAALDVLKKDLEGKGIAWTDMPVAGGGGTEAMTVLRARVTAGNAPTAVQMLGFDILDWAKEGALGNLDDIAAKEGWDKVIPTALQQFSKYDGHWIAAPVNVHSTNWVWINKAALDKAGGKEPANWDELV
;
A
#
# COMPACT_ATOMS: atom_id res chain seq x y z
N MET A 1 62.46 -8.09 51.08
CA MET A 1 62.65 -9.47 50.57
C MET A 1 61.74 -10.42 51.35
N ARG A 2 60.66 -10.92 50.73
CA ARG A 2 60.06 -12.26 50.94
C ARG A 2 58.81 -12.40 50.08
N LYS A 3 58.93 -13.22 49.04
CA LYS A 3 57.82 -13.83 48.27
C LYS A 3 57.10 -14.86 49.17
N PHE A 4 55.78 -14.97 49.05
CA PHE A 4 54.98 -16.21 49.18
C PHE A 4 53.63 -15.92 48.48
N LEU A 5 53.42 -16.43 47.25
CA LEU A 5 52.67 -17.66 46.90
C LEU A 5 51.14 -17.48 47.11
N MET A 6 50.40 -17.24 46.02
CA MET A 6 49.58 -18.24 45.29
C MET A 6 48.41 -18.77 46.11
N THR A 7 47.18 -18.39 45.74
CA THR A 7 46.17 -19.27 45.08
C THR A 7 44.80 -18.58 45.15
N THR A 8 44.22 -18.27 43.99
CA THR A 8 42.75 -18.15 43.86
C THR A 8 42.38 -18.47 42.43
N ALA A 9 41.73 -19.62 42.24
CA ALA A 9 41.18 -20.05 40.97
C ALA A 9 39.97 -19.17 40.63
N ALA A 10 40.06 -18.36 39.58
CA ALA A 10 38.94 -17.64 39.01
C ALA A 10 38.32 -18.51 37.90
N MET A 11 37.19 -19.12 38.19
CA MET A 11 36.37 -19.86 37.22
C MET A 11 35.56 -18.83 36.42
N ALA A 12 36.05 -18.46 35.24
CA ALA A 12 35.34 -17.56 34.33
C ALA A 12 34.22 -18.32 33.63
N LEU A 13 32.98 -18.14 34.09
CA LEU A 13 31.78 -18.63 33.42
C LEU A 13 31.46 -17.67 32.26
N ALA A 14 31.86 -18.04 31.05
CA ALA A 14 31.46 -17.32 29.84
C ALA A 14 29.97 -17.59 29.56
N LEU A 15 29.11 -16.70 30.03
CA LEU A 15 27.71 -16.61 29.60
C LEU A 15 27.69 -16.04 28.18
N GLY A 16 27.80 -16.93 27.20
CA GLY A 16 27.47 -16.65 25.81
C GLY A 16 25.97 -16.38 25.70
N VAL A 17 25.56 -15.12 25.82
CA VAL A 17 24.20 -14.71 25.47
C VAL A 17 24.13 -14.70 23.94
N THR A 18 23.71 -15.82 23.37
CA THR A 18 23.24 -15.88 21.99
C THR A 18 21.96 -15.03 21.91
N HIS A 19 22.12 -13.76 21.53
CA HIS A 19 21.01 -12.92 21.10
C HIS A 19 20.50 -13.47 19.77
N GLY A 20 19.73 -14.54 19.83
CA GLY A 20 18.80 -14.91 18.77
C GLY A 20 17.69 -13.87 18.78
N GLY A 21 17.97 -12.70 18.20
CA GLY A 21 16.94 -11.71 17.93
C GLY A 21 15.91 -12.36 17.01
N ALA A 22 14.75 -12.71 17.57
CA ALA A 22 13.57 -12.96 16.76
C ALA A 22 13.37 -11.72 15.91
N ARG A 23 13.64 -11.81 14.60
CA ARG A 23 13.18 -10.80 13.66
C ARG A 23 11.67 -10.83 13.75
N ALA A 24 11.07 -9.82 14.39
CA ALA A 24 9.66 -9.57 14.23
C ALA A 24 9.40 -9.50 12.72
N ALA A 25 8.45 -10.29 12.21
CA ALA A 25 8.05 -10.17 10.83
C ALA A 25 7.67 -8.71 10.58
N GLU A 26 8.29 -8.08 9.59
CA GLU A 26 7.91 -6.74 9.16
C GLU A 26 6.46 -6.83 8.69
N GLY A 27 5.56 -6.09 9.34
CA GLY A 27 4.13 -6.11 9.07
C GLY A 27 3.68 -4.79 8.46
N VAL A 28 2.71 -4.85 7.56
CA VAL A 28 2.05 -3.67 7.00
C VAL A 28 0.58 -3.67 7.40
N GLU A 29 0.11 -2.60 8.03
CA GLU A 29 -1.31 -2.32 8.17
C GLU A 29 -1.77 -1.49 6.96
N VAL A 30 -2.75 -1.99 6.20
CA VAL A 30 -3.16 -1.38 4.93
C VAL A 30 -4.63 -0.98 4.97
N LEU A 31 -4.88 0.33 4.87
CA LEU A 31 -6.22 0.91 4.76
C LEU A 31 -6.65 0.99 3.29
N HIS A 32 -7.75 0.33 2.94
CA HIS A 32 -8.27 0.29 1.56
C HIS A 32 -9.80 0.14 1.51
N TRP A 33 -10.41 0.34 0.34
CA TRP A 33 -11.86 0.14 0.14
C TRP A 33 -12.21 -1.03 -0.79
N TRP A 34 -11.21 -1.75 -1.29
CA TRP A 34 -11.39 -2.99 -2.07
C TRP A 34 -12.09 -4.08 -1.27
N THR A 35 -13.41 -4.18 -1.45
CA THR A 35 -14.29 -5.01 -0.59
C THR A 35 -15.32 -5.81 -1.37
N SER A 36 -15.57 -5.49 -2.65
CA SER A 36 -16.36 -6.36 -3.53
C SER A 36 -15.59 -7.64 -3.89
N GLY A 37 -16.30 -8.66 -4.38
CA GLY A 37 -15.68 -9.95 -4.70
C GLY A 37 -14.52 -9.86 -5.71
N GLY A 38 -14.66 -9.02 -6.75
CA GLY A 38 -13.60 -8.81 -7.74
C GLY A 38 -12.41 -8.01 -7.20
N GLU A 39 -12.68 -6.98 -6.39
CA GLU A 39 -11.64 -6.17 -5.75
C GLU A 39 -10.83 -6.98 -4.73
N ALA A 40 -11.52 -7.76 -3.88
CA ALA A 40 -10.88 -8.63 -2.90
C ALA A 40 -10.01 -9.70 -3.58
N ALA A 41 -10.48 -10.29 -4.69
CA ALA A 41 -9.69 -11.25 -5.46
C ALA A 41 -8.39 -10.64 -6.02
N ALA A 42 -8.43 -9.37 -6.46
CA ALA A 42 -7.23 -8.65 -6.89
C ALA A 42 -6.29 -8.35 -5.71
N LEU A 43 -6.84 -7.89 -4.59
CA LEU A 43 -6.05 -7.60 -3.38
C LEU A 43 -5.34 -8.84 -2.83
N ASP A 44 -5.99 -10.00 -2.89
CA ASP A 44 -5.40 -11.28 -2.46
C ASP A 44 -4.13 -11.64 -3.21
N VAL A 45 -3.96 -11.18 -4.46
CA VAL A 45 -2.69 -11.35 -5.19
C VAL A 45 -1.57 -10.57 -4.51
N LEU A 46 -1.83 -9.31 -4.12
CA LEU A 46 -0.86 -8.48 -3.42
C LEU A 46 -0.55 -9.03 -2.01
N LYS A 47 -1.59 -9.45 -1.27
CA LYS A 47 -1.41 -10.08 0.06
C LYS A 47 -0.46 -11.27 -0.02
N LYS A 48 -0.71 -12.20 -0.96
CA LYS A 48 0.12 -13.40 -1.15
C LYS A 48 1.53 -13.09 -1.61
N ASP A 49 1.73 -12.08 -2.46
CA ASP A 49 3.06 -11.66 -2.88
C ASP A 49 3.89 -11.13 -1.69
N LEU A 50 3.28 -10.33 -0.82
CA LEU A 50 3.94 -9.82 0.39
C LEU A 50 4.20 -10.92 1.42
N GLU A 51 3.25 -11.83 1.64
CA GLU A 51 3.44 -13.00 2.50
C GLU A 51 4.59 -13.89 1.99
N GLY A 52 4.68 -14.10 0.68
CA GLY A 52 5.78 -14.84 0.04
C GLY A 52 7.15 -14.17 0.22
N LYS A 53 7.17 -12.86 0.49
CA LYS A 53 8.37 -12.07 0.83
C LYS A 53 8.61 -12.00 2.34
N GLY A 54 7.79 -12.67 3.16
CA GLY A 54 7.90 -12.66 4.62
C GLY A 54 7.34 -11.41 5.29
N ILE A 55 6.54 -10.62 4.57
CA ILE A 55 5.90 -9.41 5.09
C ILE A 55 4.47 -9.77 5.52
N ALA A 56 4.16 -9.55 6.79
CA ALA A 56 2.83 -9.85 7.34
C ALA A 56 1.82 -8.78 6.91
N TRP A 57 0.59 -9.19 6.61
CA TRP A 57 -0.49 -8.29 6.23
C TRP A 57 -1.51 -8.11 7.36
N THR A 58 -1.71 -6.88 7.81
CA THR A 58 -2.82 -6.49 8.69
C THR A 58 -3.86 -5.74 7.86
N ASP A 59 -5.00 -6.39 7.66
CA ASP A 59 -6.07 -5.87 6.80
C ASP A 59 -6.88 -4.79 7.50
N MET A 60 -7.03 -3.63 6.86
CA MET A 60 -7.89 -2.54 7.36
C MET A 60 -8.89 -2.09 6.28
N PRO A 61 -9.88 -2.94 5.93
CA PRO A 61 -10.87 -2.60 4.93
C PRO A 61 -11.89 -1.59 5.48
N VAL A 62 -12.23 -0.59 4.67
CA VAL A 62 -13.37 0.31 4.89
C VAL A 62 -14.28 0.22 3.69
N ALA A 63 -15.42 -0.45 3.83
CA ALA A 63 -16.37 -0.64 2.75
C ALA A 63 -17.01 0.70 2.32
N GLY A 64 -17.02 0.95 1.02
CA GLY A 64 -17.52 2.20 0.44
C GLY A 64 -16.93 2.44 -0.94
N GLY A 65 -17.73 2.23 -1.99
CA GLY A 65 -17.27 2.37 -3.37
C GLY A 65 -16.74 3.79 -3.64
N GLY A 66 -15.51 3.90 -4.12
CA GLY A 66 -14.86 5.19 -4.40
C GLY A 66 -14.05 5.78 -3.23
N GLY A 67 -14.10 5.19 -2.03
CA GLY A 67 -13.15 5.49 -0.96
C GLY A 67 -13.48 6.67 -0.03
N THR A 68 -14.64 7.32 -0.15
CA THR A 68 -15.04 8.45 0.71
C THR A 68 -15.03 8.10 2.20
N GLU A 69 -15.58 6.93 2.55
CA GLU A 69 -15.62 6.41 3.92
C GLU A 69 -14.20 6.08 4.41
N ALA A 70 -13.38 5.47 3.55
CA ALA A 70 -11.99 5.15 3.84
C ALA A 70 -11.17 6.41 4.17
N MET A 71 -11.36 7.49 3.41
CA MET A 71 -10.69 8.78 3.68
C MET A 71 -11.19 9.45 4.96
N THR A 72 -12.45 9.23 5.34
CA THR A 72 -12.99 9.71 6.63
C THR A 72 -12.33 9.00 7.81
N VAL A 73 -12.20 7.68 7.73
CA VAL A 73 -11.49 6.87 8.73
C VAL A 73 -10.01 7.25 8.79
N LEU A 74 -9.36 7.44 7.64
CA LEU A 74 -7.98 7.89 7.55
C LEU A 74 -7.75 9.19 8.32
N ARG A 75 -8.55 10.23 8.06
CA ARG A 75 -8.41 11.53 8.75
C ARG A 75 -8.53 11.40 10.27
N ALA A 76 -9.51 10.63 10.75
CA ALA A 76 -9.68 10.41 12.18
C ALA A 76 -8.47 9.70 12.80
N ARG A 77 -7.93 8.70 12.11
CA ARG A 77 -6.76 7.95 12.56
C ARG A 77 -5.47 8.78 12.58
N VAL A 78 -5.22 9.55 11.53
CA VAL A 78 -4.05 10.44 11.48
C VAL A 78 -4.15 11.50 12.58
N THR A 79 -5.34 12.09 12.79
CA THR A 79 -5.57 13.05 13.89
C THR A 79 -5.31 12.43 15.26
N ALA A 80 -5.61 11.15 15.43
CA ALA A 80 -5.34 10.39 16.66
C ALA A 80 -3.87 9.92 16.79
N GLY A 81 -2.98 10.27 15.86
CA GLY A 81 -1.58 9.83 15.86
C GLY A 81 -1.40 8.34 15.54
N ASN A 82 -2.37 7.71 14.87
CA ASN A 82 -2.38 6.28 14.56
C ASN A 82 -2.57 6.05 13.05
N ALA A 83 -1.67 6.64 12.24
CA ALA A 83 -1.70 6.48 10.79
C ALA A 83 -1.38 5.02 10.39
N PRO A 84 -2.11 4.42 9.41
CA PRO A 84 -1.75 3.12 8.85
C PRO A 84 -0.38 3.13 8.19
N THR A 85 0.23 1.95 8.03
CA THR A 85 1.52 1.81 7.31
C THR A 85 1.38 2.19 5.84
N ALA A 86 0.29 1.77 5.20
CA ALA A 86 -0.02 2.10 3.81
C ALA A 86 -1.51 2.39 3.63
N VAL A 87 -1.84 3.24 2.66
CA VAL A 87 -3.22 3.68 2.41
C VAL A 87 -3.48 3.69 0.91
N GLN A 88 -4.61 3.11 0.49
CA GLN A 88 -5.12 3.29 -0.86
C GLN A 88 -5.61 4.73 -1.02
N MET A 89 -5.18 5.43 -2.06
CA MET A 89 -5.47 6.85 -2.28
C MET A 89 -5.61 7.19 -3.76
N LEU A 90 -6.26 8.31 -4.09
CA LEU A 90 -6.49 8.74 -5.47
C LEU A 90 -6.06 10.21 -5.67
N GLY A 91 -5.33 10.46 -6.76
CA GLY A 91 -5.15 11.79 -7.34
C GLY A 91 -4.79 12.90 -6.34
N PHE A 92 -5.67 13.90 -6.23
CA PHE A 92 -5.44 15.09 -5.43
C PHE A 92 -5.36 14.83 -3.91
N ASP A 93 -6.03 13.80 -3.39
CA ASP A 93 -5.93 13.47 -1.95
C ASP A 93 -4.48 13.14 -1.58
N ILE A 94 -3.74 12.48 -2.47
CA ILE A 94 -2.31 12.17 -2.27
C ILE A 94 -1.51 13.47 -2.09
N LEU A 95 -1.76 14.46 -2.96
CA LEU A 95 -1.06 15.74 -2.91
C LEU A 95 -1.42 16.53 -1.65
N ASP A 96 -2.64 16.41 -1.15
CA ASP A 96 -3.03 17.06 0.09
C ASP A 96 -2.28 16.48 1.31
N TRP A 97 -2.11 15.15 1.40
CA TRP A 97 -1.27 14.57 2.45
C TRP A 97 0.22 14.83 2.27
N ALA A 98 0.69 14.98 1.02
CA ALA A 98 2.07 15.36 0.76
C ALA A 98 2.39 16.77 1.27
N LYS A 99 1.46 17.73 1.12
CA LYS A 99 1.60 19.10 1.68
C LYS A 99 1.70 19.10 3.21
N GLU A 100 1.04 18.16 3.87
CA GLU A 100 1.12 17.97 5.32
C GLU A 100 2.40 17.23 5.76
N GLY A 101 3.25 16.79 4.82
CA GLY A 101 4.48 16.04 5.13
C GLY A 101 4.22 14.64 5.69
N ALA A 102 3.03 14.07 5.44
CA ALA A 102 2.59 12.81 6.04
C ALA A 102 3.05 11.55 5.27
N LEU A 103 3.63 11.72 4.08
CA LEU A 103 3.99 10.62 3.18
C LEU A 103 5.49 10.31 3.19
N GLY A 104 5.82 9.03 3.11
CA GLY A 104 7.21 8.57 3.02
C GLY A 104 7.82 8.85 1.64
N ASN A 105 9.13 9.11 1.61
CA ASN A 105 9.89 9.23 0.36
C ASN A 105 10.21 7.82 -0.19
N LEU A 106 9.93 7.59 -1.47
CA LEU A 106 10.09 6.33 -2.21
C LEU A 106 11.19 6.42 -3.30
N ASP A 107 12.02 7.46 -3.31
CA ASP A 107 13.00 7.71 -4.37
C ASP A 107 14.01 6.57 -4.53
N ASP A 108 14.47 5.97 -3.42
CA ASP A 108 15.45 4.89 -3.46
C ASP A 108 14.91 3.68 -4.24
N ILE A 109 13.66 3.29 -3.99
CA ILE A 109 13.02 2.18 -4.71
C ILE A 109 12.64 2.59 -6.13
N ALA A 110 12.12 3.81 -6.32
CA ALA A 110 11.71 4.32 -7.62
C ALA A 110 12.91 4.47 -8.58
N ALA A 111 14.06 4.92 -8.09
CA ALA A 111 15.30 5.01 -8.87
C ALA A 111 15.86 3.62 -9.20
N LYS A 112 15.89 2.71 -8.21
CA LYS A 112 16.34 1.33 -8.40
C LYS A 112 15.51 0.59 -9.46
N GLU A 113 14.20 0.79 -9.47
CA GLU A 113 13.27 0.13 -10.38
C GLU A 113 12.97 0.94 -11.64
N GLY A 114 13.50 2.16 -11.75
CA GLY A 114 13.38 3.01 -12.94
C GLY A 114 11.98 3.56 -13.20
N TRP A 115 11.22 3.89 -12.14
CA TRP A 115 9.81 4.31 -12.24
C TRP A 115 9.60 5.52 -13.17
N ASP A 116 10.52 6.49 -13.18
CA ASP A 116 10.43 7.67 -14.07
C ASP A 116 10.31 7.31 -15.56
N LYS A 117 10.80 6.12 -15.97
CA LYS A 117 10.80 5.65 -17.37
C LYS A 117 9.55 4.85 -17.73
N VAL A 118 8.90 4.24 -16.75
CA VAL A 118 7.83 3.25 -16.99
C VAL A 118 6.46 3.76 -16.55
N ILE A 119 6.40 4.72 -15.63
CA ILE A 119 5.15 5.32 -15.17
C ILE A 119 4.80 6.53 -16.06
N PRO A 120 3.60 6.59 -16.66
CA PRO A 120 3.18 7.73 -17.47
C PRO A 120 3.25 9.06 -16.71
N THR A 121 3.65 10.14 -17.39
CA THR A 121 3.80 11.47 -16.79
C THR A 121 2.54 11.97 -16.10
N ALA A 122 1.35 11.66 -16.63
CA ALA A 122 0.07 12.03 -16.02
C ALA A 122 -0.13 11.41 -14.62
N LEU A 123 0.38 10.20 -14.38
CA LEU A 123 0.34 9.58 -13.05
C LEU A 123 1.43 10.17 -12.14
N GLN A 124 2.60 10.46 -12.68
CA GLN A 124 3.70 11.07 -11.92
C GLN A 124 3.30 12.40 -11.28
N GLN A 125 2.39 13.17 -11.90
CA GLN A 125 1.86 14.42 -11.36
C GLN A 125 1.15 14.27 -10.00
N PHE A 126 0.67 13.07 -9.68
CA PHE A 126 0.02 12.76 -8.40
C PHE A 126 0.88 11.89 -7.49
N SER A 127 1.78 11.09 -8.07
CA SER A 127 2.66 10.19 -7.32
C SER A 127 3.99 10.81 -6.91
N LYS A 128 4.29 12.03 -7.41
CA LYS A 128 5.45 12.82 -6.99
C LYS A 128 5.01 14.15 -6.40
N TYR A 129 5.70 14.60 -5.37
CA TYR A 129 5.54 15.92 -4.75
C TYR A 129 6.91 16.52 -4.46
N ASP A 130 7.12 17.78 -4.82
CA ASP A 130 8.43 18.47 -4.74
C ASP A 130 9.60 17.67 -5.34
N GLY A 131 9.33 16.93 -6.42
CA GLY A 131 10.33 16.12 -7.13
C GLY A 131 10.53 14.71 -6.59
N HIS A 132 9.97 14.38 -5.43
CA HIS A 132 10.12 13.10 -4.76
C HIS A 132 8.95 12.17 -5.02
N TRP A 133 9.22 10.87 -5.20
CA TRP A 133 8.17 9.84 -5.23
C TRP A 133 7.59 9.65 -3.84
N ILE A 134 6.27 9.80 -3.71
CA ILE A 134 5.54 9.74 -2.43
C ILE A 134 4.37 8.74 -2.44
N ALA A 135 4.07 8.15 -3.59
CA ALA A 135 3.06 7.11 -3.74
C ALA A 135 3.46 6.12 -4.83
N ALA A 136 3.04 4.86 -4.67
CA ALA A 136 3.26 3.79 -5.63
C ALA A 136 2.00 3.58 -6.49
N PRO A 137 2.00 3.92 -7.79
CA PRO A 137 0.84 3.69 -8.66
C PRO A 137 0.62 2.19 -8.91
N VAL A 138 -0.60 1.70 -8.67
CA VAL A 138 -0.92 0.27 -8.81
C VAL A 138 -1.52 -0.05 -10.18
N ASN A 139 -2.40 0.80 -10.70
CA ASN A 139 -3.12 0.54 -11.95
C ASN A 139 -3.61 1.84 -12.61
N VAL A 140 -4.29 1.70 -13.75
CA VAL A 140 -5.00 2.78 -14.45
C VAL A 140 -6.43 2.32 -14.74
N HIS A 141 -7.38 2.73 -13.90
CA HIS A 141 -8.80 2.59 -14.20
C HIS A 141 -9.30 3.76 -15.06
N SER A 142 -10.37 3.52 -15.82
CA SER A 142 -11.11 4.52 -16.59
C SER A 142 -12.61 4.38 -16.30
N THR A 143 -13.33 5.49 -16.32
CA THR A 143 -14.71 5.58 -15.81
C THR A 143 -15.76 5.67 -16.91
N ASN A 144 -15.35 5.92 -18.15
CA ASN A 144 -16.21 6.18 -19.30
C ASN A 144 -16.58 4.90 -20.06
N TRP A 145 -16.95 3.84 -19.34
CA TRP A 145 -17.39 2.56 -19.91
C TRP A 145 -18.90 2.39 -19.78
N VAL A 146 -19.52 1.79 -20.80
CA VAL A 146 -20.90 1.29 -20.76
C VAL A 146 -20.87 -0.23 -20.80
N TRP A 147 -21.43 -0.87 -19.79
CA TRP A 147 -21.49 -2.34 -19.69
C TRP A 147 -22.88 -2.84 -20.10
N ILE A 148 -22.98 -3.55 -21.22
CA ILE A 148 -24.25 -3.95 -21.83
C ILE A 148 -24.44 -5.47 -21.71
N ASN A 149 -25.60 -5.90 -21.23
CA ASN A 149 -25.97 -7.32 -21.26
C ASN A 149 -26.39 -7.71 -22.69
N LYS A 150 -25.61 -8.59 -23.32
CA LYS A 150 -25.85 -9.03 -24.70
C LYS A 150 -27.23 -9.63 -24.94
N ALA A 151 -27.69 -10.53 -24.06
CA ALA A 151 -28.97 -11.20 -24.22
C ALA A 151 -30.16 -10.24 -24.09
N ALA A 152 -30.08 -9.27 -23.18
CA ALA A 152 -31.09 -8.24 -23.04
C ALA A 152 -31.13 -7.31 -24.26
N LEU A 153 -29.96 -6.89 -24.77
CA LEU A 153 -29.85 -6.08 -25.98
C LEU A 153 -30.49 -6.78 -27.19
N ASP A 154 -30.15 -8.05 -27.39
CA ASP A 154 -30.69 -8.86 -28.49
C ASP A 154 -32.21 -9.04 -28.39
N LYS A 155 -32.71 -9.31 -27.18
CA LYS A 155 -34.16 -9.47 -26.93
C LYS A 155 -34.93 -8.18 -27.18
N ALA A 156 -34.32 -7.03 -26.95
CA ALA A 156 -34.90 -5.73 -27.25
C ALA A 156 -34.83 -5.39 -28.76
N GLY A 157 -34.11 -6.18 -29.57
CA GLY A 157 -33.85 -5.85 -30.98
C GLY A 157 -32.94 -4.63 -31.16
N GLY A 158 -32.19 -4.27 -30.12
CA GLY A 158 -31.34 -3.07 -30.09
C GLY A 158 -29.96 -3.28 -30.72
N LYS A 159 -29.22 -2.18 -30.88
CA LYS A 159 -27.80 -2.16 -31.24
C LYS A 159 -27.00 -1.45 -30.15
N GLU A 160 -25.69 -1.66 -30.12
CA GLU A 160 -24.79 -0.90 -29.24
C GLU A 160 -24.91 0.60 -29.56
N PRO A 161 -25.13 1.47 -28.56
CA PRO A 161 -25.35 2.89 -28.79
C PRO A 161 -24.03 3.59 -29.11
N ALA A 162 -24.01 4.35 -30.21
CA ALA A 162 -22.83 5.11 -30.64
C ALA A 162 -22.87 6.60 -30.25
N ASN A 163 -24.00 7.07 -29.73
CA ASN A 163 -24.21 8.45 -29.29
C ASN A 163 -25.32 8.50 -28.22
N TRP A 164 -25.57 9.70 -27.68
CA TRP A 164 -26.56 9.90 -26.63
C TRP A 164 -27.99 9.58 -27.07
N ASP A 165 -28.37 9.97 -28.30
CA ASP A 165 -29.72 9.71 -28.83
C ASP A 165 -29.98 8.22 -29.04
N GLU A 166 -28.94 7.43 -29.31
CA GLU A 166 -29.04 5.96 -29.41
C GLU A 166 -29.03 5.27 -28.04
N LEU A 167 -28.56 5.92 -26.98
CA LEU A 167 -28.48 5.37 -25.64
C LEU A 167 -29.83 5.46 -24.89
N VAL A 168 -30.61 6.51 -25.16
CA VAL A 168 -31.92 6.81 -24.52
C VAL A 168 -33.06 6.09 -25.25
#